data_AF-A0A0B2VQQ8-F1
#
_entry.id   AF-A0A0B2VQQ8-F1
#
_cell.length_a   1.000
_cell.length_b   1.000
_cell.length_c   1.000
_cell.angle_alpha   90.00
_cell.angle_beta   90.00
_cell.angle_gamma   90.00
#
_symmetry.space_group_name_H-M   'P 1'
#
loop_
_entity.id
_entity.type
_entity.pdbx_description
1 polymer ?
#
loop_
_entity_poly.entity_id
_entity_poly.type
_entity_poly.pdbx_seq_one_letter_code
_entity_poly.pdbx_strand_id
1 'polypeptide(L)'
;MDTTIMEDAVVMPLRRVTLSGRLAQYESEEPEKISVVLLKGFTAVAFDIAIALGVATVSFLFFMGKLVAPYERGFYCYEVDSLSKPFYPNTINTYHLLSVSLGLPLLCIIFAEAIFFHSAKGTNKLRKYFAAVTFIFLEYVAAYTLGTFIMEVSPA
;
A
#
# COMPACT_ATOMS: atom_id res chain seq x y z
N MET A 1 -34.83 -13.53 8.98
CA MET A 1 -34.21 -12.46 8.17
C MET A 1 -32.73 -12.56 8.48
N ASP A 2 -32.06 -13.34 7.64
CA ASP A 2 -30.74 -13.94 7.87
C ASP A 2 -29.62 -12.91 7.95
N THR A 3 -28.89 -12.94 9.06
CA THR A 3 -27.64 -12.19 9.30
C THR A 3 -26.39 -12.99 8.91
N THR A 4 -26.55 -14.08 8.16
CA THR A 4 -25.49 -15.04 7.81
C THR A 4 -24.73 -14.73 6.52
N ILE A 5 -24.99 -13.60 5.84
CA ILE A 5 -24.37 -13.28 4.53
C ILE A 5 -23.16 -12.33 4.65
N MET A 6 -22.83 -11.83 5.84
CA MET A 6 -21.68 -10.90 6.03
C MET A 6 -20.53 -11.51 6.85
N GLU A 7 -20.48 -12.84 6.96
CA GLU A 7 -19.36 -13.59 7.57
C GLU A 7 -18.72 -14.60 6.61
N ASP A 8 -19.26 -14.75 5.39
CA ASP A 8 -18.68 -15.64 4.39
C ASP A 8 -17.75 -14.88 3.43
N ALA A 9 -16.47 -15.24 3.55
CA ALA A 9 -15.48 -15.17 2.49
C ALA A 9 -14.71 -13.84 2.26
N VAL A 10 -14.05 -13.33 3.30
CA VAL A 10 -12.59 -13.08 3.12
C VAL A 10 -11.87 -14.41 3.32
N VAL A 11 -12.15 -15.39 2.45
CA VAL A 11 -11.24 -16.52 2.24
C VAL A 11 -10.00 -15.88 1.66
N MET A 12 -9.07 -15.50 2.53
CA MET A 12 -7.96 -14.60 2.29
C MET A 12 -7.00 -15.21 1.25
N PRO A 13 -7.19 -14.97 -0.07
CA PRO A 13 -6.49 -15.73 -1.12
C PRO A 13 -4.99 -15.37 -1.13
N LEU A 14 -4.69 -14.16 -0.64
CA LEU A 14 -3.38 -13.53 -0.61
C LEU A 14 -2.52 -13.95 0.58
N ARG A 15 -3.08 -14.62 1.61
CA ARG A 15 -2.33 -15.11 2.78
C ARG A 15 -1.19 -16.05 2.40
N ARG A 16 -1.28 -16.70 1.23
CA ARG A 16 -0.28 -17.62 0.68
C ARG A 16 0.71 -16.97 -0.30
N VAL A 17 0.43 -15.75 -0.76
CA VAL A 17 1.14 -15.09 -1.86
C VAL A 17 2.25 -14.17 -1.35
N THR A 18 2.03 -13.48 -0.23
CA THR A 18 3.02 -12.57 0.37
C THR A 18 4.05 -13.34 1.18
N LEU A 19 5.32 -12.90 1.15
CA LEU A 19 6.37 -13.52 1.95
C LEU A 19 6.10 -13.32 3.45
N SER A 20 5.53 -12.19 3.82
CA SER A 20 5.09 -11.90 5.19
C SER A 20 3.94 -12.83 5.65
N GLY A 21 2.99 -13.14 4.75
CA GLY A 21 1.94 -14.12 5.00
C GLY A 21 2.47 -15.56 5.15
N ARG A 22 3.45 -15.93 4.32
CA ARG A 22 4.16 -17.23 4.44
C ARG A 22 4.96 -17.34 5.74
N LEU A 23 5.55 -16.25 6.22
CA LEU A 23 6.27 -16.20 7.49
C LEU A 23 5.34 -16.46 8.69
N ALA A 24 4.09 -15.97 8.61
CA ALA A 24 3.07 -16.21 9.62
C ALA A 24 2.57 -17.66 9.66
N GLN A 25 2.85 -18.48 8.63
CA GLN A 25 2.46 -19.89 8.58
C GLN A 25 3.52 -20.83 9.18
N TYR A 26 4.77 -20.37 9.34
CA TYR A 26 5.85 -21.19 9.88
C TYR A 26 5.79 -21.18 11.42
N GLU A 27 5.04 -22.12 11.99
CA GLU A 27 4.99 -22.38 13.43
C GLU A 27 6.18 -23.28 13.77
N SER A 28 7.33 -22.68 14.09
CA SER A 28 8.49 -23.43 14.59
C SER A 28 8.28 -23.76 16.07
N GLU A 29 8.33 -25.03 16.43
CA GLU A 29 8.23 -25.50 17.83
C GLU A 29 9.39 -25.03 18.73
N GLU A 30 10.48 -24.52 18.15
CA GLU A 30 11.61 -23.97 18.91
C GLU A 30 11.50 -22.44 19.10
N PRO A 31 11.88 -21.91 20.28
CA PRO A 31 11.86 -20.48 20.55
C PRO A 31 12.97 -19.79 19.74
N GLU A 32 12.65 -19.39 18.50
CA GLU A 32 13.51 -18.51 17.74
C GLU A 32 13.72 -17.19 18.50
N LYS A 33 14.95 -16.70 18.50
CA LYS A 33 15.27 -15.39 19.10
C LYS A 33 14.40 -14.31 18.47
N ILE A 34 13.79 -13.46 19.30
CA ILE A 34 12.90 -12.37 18.86
C ILE A 34 13.56 -11.51 17.78
N SER A 35 14.86 -11.23 17.89
CA SER A 35 15.63 -10.46 16.90
C SER A 35 15.64 -11.08 15.50
N VAL A 36 15.64 -12.42 15.40
CA VAL A 36 15.63 -13.13 14.12
C VAL A 36 14.24 -13.05 13.48
N VAL A 37 13.19 -13.18 14.30
CA VAL A 37 11.80 -13.02 13.83
C VAL A 37 11.54 -11.60 13.36
N LEU A 38 12.05 -10.59 14.08
CA LEU A 38 11.94 -9.19 13.68
C LEU A 38 12.69 -8.90 12.37
N LEU A 39 13.93 -9.36 12.23
CA LEU A 39 14.72 -9.17 11.01
C LEU A 39 14.03 -9.82 9.81
N LYS A 40 13.54 -11.06 9.97
CA LYS A 40 12.85 -11.80 8.91
C LYS A 40 11.50 -11.18 8.56
N GLY A 41 10.77 -10.67 9.56
CA GLY A 41 9.53 -9.94 9.37
C GLY A 41 9.73 -8.64 8.60
N PHE A 42 10.66 -7.81 9.06
CA PHE A 42 10.96 -6.53 8.41
C PHE A 42 11.45 -6.69 6.97
N THR A 43 12.36 -7.64 6.73
CA THR A 43 12.85 -7.93 5.37
C THR A 43 11.74 -8.45 4.45
N ALA A 44 10.85 -9.31 4.94
CA ALA A 44 9.70 -9.78 4.17
C ALA A 44 8.73 -8.64 3.83
N VAL A 45 8.36 -7.81 4.81
CA VAL A 45 7.46 -6.66 4.60
C VAL A 45 8.07 -5.66 3.61
N ALA A 46 9.35 -5.31 3.78
CA ALA A 46 10.03 -4.37 2.89
C ALA A 46 10.04 -4.88 1.44
N PHE A 47 10.27 -6.18 1.24
CA PHE A 47 10.29 -6.79 -0.09
C PHE A 47 8.89 -6.85 -0.72
N ASP A 48 7.87 -7.25 0.05
CA ASP A 48 6.47 -7.28 -0.42
C ASP A 48 6.01 -5.86 -0.84
N ILE A 49 6.35 -4.84 -0.06
CA ILE A 49 6.07 -3.42 -0.37
C ILE A 49 6.81 -2.97 -1.63
N ALA A 50 8.10 -3.29 -1.75
CA ALA A 50 8.91 -2.89 -2.91
C ALA A 50 8.38 -3.50 -4.21
N ILE A 51 7.98 -4.78 -4.19
CA ILE A 51 7.36 -5.44 -5.33
C ILE A 51 6.05 -4.75 -5.70
N ALA A 52 5.18 -4.50 -4.73
CA ALA A 52 3.88 -3.90 -5.00
C ALA A 52 3.99 -2.50 -5.60
N LEU A 53 4.88 -1.67 -5.07
CA LEU A 53 5.17 -0.34 -5.63
C LEU A 53 5.77 -0.45 -7.04
N GLY A 54 6.70 -1.40 -7.26
CA GLY A 54 7.26 -1.64 -8.59
C GLY A 54 6.20 -2.05 -9.62
N VAL A 55 5.31 -2.97 -9.27
CA VAL A 55 4.19 -3.41 -10.13
C VAL A 55 3.23 -2.25 -10.40
N ALA A 56 2.91 -1.45 -9.38
CA ALA A 56 2.07 -0.26 -9.51
C ALA A 56 2.67 0.77 -10.48
N THR A 57 3.96 1.09 -10.34
CA THR A 57 4.66 2.03 -11.23
C THR A 57 4.74 1.52 -12.66
N VAL A 58 5.13 0.25 -12.86
CA VAL A 58 5.21 -0.35 -14.20
C VAL A 58 3.85 -0.36 -14.87
N SER A 59 2.80 -0.74 -14.13
CA SER A 59 1.42 -0.71 -14.63
C SER A 59 1.03 0.71 -15.04
N PHE A 60 1.24 1.69 -14.17
CA PHE A 60 0.93 3.10 -14.46
C PHE A 60 1.61 3.59 -15.74
N LEU A 61 2.92 3.35 -15.88
CA LEU A 61 3.67 3.74 -17.08
C LEU A 61 3.17 3.04 -18.35
N PHE A 62 2.84 1.76 -18.26
CA PHE A 62 2.33 0.99 -19.40
C PHE A 62 0.95 1.48 -19.86
N PHE A 63 0.03 1.71 -18.91
CA PHE A 63 -1.33 2.17 -19.22
C PHE A 63 -1.35 3.62 -19.73
N MET A 64 -0.60 4.53 -19.10
CA MET A 64 -0.50 5.94 -19.53
C MET A 64 0.20 6.09 -20.89
N GLY A 65 1.14 5.20 -21.22
CA GLY A 65 1.87 5.26 -22.49
C GLY A 65 1.15 4.62 -23.67
N LYS A 66 0.14 3.77 -23.46
CA LYS A 66 -0.44 2.92 -24.52
C LYS A 66 -1.96 2.89 -24.60
N LEU A 67 -2.69 3.10 -23.50
CA LEU A 67 -4.11 2.73 -23.43
C LEU A 67 -5.05 3.91 -23.12
N VAL A 68 -4.56 4.96 -22.49
CA VAL A 68 -5.38 6.12 -22.12
C VAL A 68 -4.66 7.38 -22.57
N ALA A 69 -5.24 8.12 -23.51
CA ALA A 69 -4.81 9.50 -23.74
C ALA A 69 -5.22 10.29 -22.47
N PRO A 70 -4.26 10.86 -21.73
CA PRO A 70 -4.59 11.61 -20.52
C PRO A 70 -5.61 12.68 -20.86
N TYR A 71 -6.64 12.83 -20.02
CA TYR A 71 -7.63 13.88 -20.22
C TYR A 71 -6.93 15.24 -20.17
N GLU A 72 -6.92 15.95 -21.30
CA GLU A 72 -6.41 17.31 -21.41
C GLU A 72 -7.23 18.21 -20.48
N ARG A 73 -6.70 18.56 -19.30
CA ARG A 73 -7.37 19.51 -18.41
C ARG A 73 -7.43 20.85 -19.14
N GLY A 74 -8.64 21.39 -19.31
CA GLY A 74 -8.92 22.58 -20.15
C GLY A 74 -8.29 23.91 -19.72
N PHE A 75 -7.38 23.92 -18.74
CA PHE A 75 -6.55 25.07 -18.41
C PHE A 75 -5.14 24.60 -18.12
N TYR A 76 -4.22 24.87 -19.03
CA TYR A 76 -2.82 24.71 -18.74
C TYR A 76 -2.29 25.94 -18.00
N CYS A 77 -1.46 25.73 -16.96
CA CYS A 77 -0.88 26.83 -16.20
C CYS A 77 -0.02 27.78 -17.06
N TYR A 78 0.43 27.37 -18.26
CA TYR A 78 1.14 28.24 -19.19
C TYR A 78 0.21 29.14 -20.04
N GLU A 79 -1.08 28.86 -20.09
CA GLU A 79 -2.08 29.60 -20.90
C GLU A 79 -2.69 30.76 -20.13
N VAL A 80 -2.59 30.75 -18.80
CA VAL A 80 -3.14 31.76 -17.92
C VAL A 80 -1.99 32.52 -17.25
N ASP A 81 -1.66 33.71 -17.76
CA ASP A 81 -0.53 34.52 -17.29
C ASP A 81 -0.53 34.81 -15.79
N SER A 82 -1.72 34.89 -15.16
CA SER A 82 -1.86 35.12 -13.71
C SER A 82 -1.55 33.89 -12.85
N LEU A 83 -1.60 32.68 -13.44
CA LEU A 83 -1.35 31.41 -12.79
C LEU A 83 0.03 30.83 -13.18
N SER A 84 0.56 31.23 -14.32
CA SER A 84 1.90 30.86 -14.78
C SER A 84 2.96 31.52 -13.88
N LYS A 85 3.67 30.70 -13.11
CA LYS A 85 4.86 31.14 -12.36
C LYS A 85 6.09 30.40 -12.86
N PRO A 86 6.51 30.62 -14.13
CA PRO A 86 7.57 29.84 -14.77
C PRO A 86 8.95 29.99 -14.11
N PHE A 87 9.15 31.05 -13.31
CA PHE A 87 10.40 31.32 -12.60
C PHE A 87 10.40 30.89 -11.13
N TYR A 88 9.27 30.38 -10.61
CA TYR A 88 9.20 29.90 -9.25
C TYR A 88 9.30 28.37 -9.23
N PRO A 89 10.16 27.79 -8.37
CA PRO A 89 10.18 26.35 -8.19
C PRO A 89 8.81 25.88 -7.66
N ASN A 90 8.38 24.69 -8.08
CA ASN A 90 7.17 24.06 -7.55
C ASN A 90 7.22 24.06 -6.01
N THR A 91 6.19 24.64 -5.37
CA THR A 91 6.12 24.79 -3.91
C THR A 91 6.13 23.44 -3.18
N ILE A 92 5.65 22.39 -3.84
CA ILE A 92 5.70 21.01 -3.34
C ILE A 92 6.27 20.12 -4.45
N ASN A 93 7.37 19.43 -4.12
CA ASN A 93 7.98 18.47 -5.01
C ASN A 93 7.10 17.21 -5.13
N THR A 94 7.01 16.63 -6.32
CA THR A 94 6.27 15.37 -6.56
C THR A 94 6.76 14.24 -5.65
N TYR A 95 8.07 14.19 -5.37
CA TYR A 95 8.63 13.24 -4.41
C TYR A 95 8.08 13.42 -2.99
N HIS A 96 7.86 14.67 -2.56
CA HIS A 96 7.23 14.95 -1.27
C HIS A 96 5.77 14.48 -1.27
N LEU A 97 5.02 14.73 -2.35
CA LEU A 97 3.63 14.30 -2.46
C LEU A 97 3.52 12.77 -2.43
N LEU A 98 4.38 12.05 -3.15
CA LEU A 98 4.44 10.59 -3.14
C LEU A 98 4.85 10.05 -1.76
N SER A 99 5.86 10.66 -1.13
CA SER A 99 6.31 10.25 0.19
C SER A 99 5.23 10.43 1.26
N VAL A 100 4.44 11.51 1.20
CA VAL A 100 3.37 11.75 2.17
C VAL A 100 2.17 10.85 1.89
N SER A 101 1.75 10.73 0.62
CA SER A 101 0.60 9.92 0.25
C SER A 101 0.81 8.42 0.47
N LEU A 102 2.03 7.89 0.31
CA LEU A 102 2.32 6.47 0.57
C LEU A 102 2.87 6.23 1.98
N GLY A 103 3.71 7.14 2.48
CA GLY A 103 4.40 6.96 3.77
C GLY A 103 3.48 7.19 4.97
N LEU A 104 2.60 8.21 4.92
CA LEU A 104 1.71 8.49 6.05
C LEU A 104 0.72 7.34 6.32
N PRO A 105 0.03 6.77 5.31
CA PRO A 105 -0.83 5.61 5.54
C PRO A 105 -0.09 4.40 6.11
N LEU A 106 1.15 4.14 5.64
CA LEU A 106 1.97 3.06 6.20
C LEU A 106 2.23 3.28 7.70
N LEU A 107 2.58 4.50 8.11
CA LEU A 107 2.76 4.82 9.53
C LEU A 107 1.48 4.65 10.34
N CYS A 108 0.33 5.09 9.81
CA CYS A 108 -0.96 4.91 10.46
C CYS A 108 -1.31 3.42 10.65
N ILE A 109 -1.08 2.59 9.64
CA ILE A 109 -1.34 1.14 9.69
C ILE A 109 -0.43 0.46 10.72
N ILE A 110 0.87 0.76 10.70
CA ILE A 110 1.84 0.27 11.70
C ILE A 110 1.37 0.63 13.12
N PHE A 111 0.95 1.87 13.34
CA PHE A 111 0.51 2.32 14.66
C PHE A 111 -0.80 1.65 15.10
N ALA A 112 -1.80 1.59 14.20
CA ALA A 112 -3.08 0.93 14.49
C ALA A 112 -2.88 -0.55 14.82
N GLU A 113 -2.12 -1.28 13.99
CA GLU A 113 -1.82 -2.69 14.22
C GLU A 113 -0.98 -2.91 15.48
N ALA A 114 -0.15 -1.94 15.88
CA ALA A 114 0.63 -2.04 17.12
C ALA A 114 -0.28 -1.99 18.37
N ILE A 115 -1.36 -1.20 18.33
CA ILE A 115 -2.38 -1.17 19.39
C ILE A 115 -3.09 -2.53 19.49
N PHE A 116 -3.47 -3.10 18.34
CA PHE A 116 -4.08 -4.44 18.29
C PHE A 116 -3.11 -5.52 18.78
N PHE A 117 -1.84 -5.43 18.40
CA PHE A 117 -0.78 -6.33 18.86
C PHE A 117 -0.60 -6.30 20.38
N HIS A 118 -0.68 -5.12 21.00
CA HIS A 118 -0.59 -4.98 22.46
C HIS A 118 -1.75 -5.69 23.17
N SER A 119 -2.95 -5.63 22.60
CA SER A 119 -4.16 -6.26 23.16
C SER A 119 -4.26 -7.77 22.85
N ALA A 120 -3.61 -8.24 21.79
CA ALA A 120 -3.67 -9.64 21.37
C ALA A 120 -3.04 -10.59 22.40
N LYS A 121 -3.50 -11.84 22.48
CA LYS A 121 -2.94 -12.94 23.31
C LYS A 121 -2.50 -14.12 22.40
N GLY A 122 -1.41 -14.82 22.74
CA GLY A 122 -0.87 -15.95 21.95
C GLY A 122 0.64 -15.90 21.66
N THR A 123 1.19 -17.00 21.16
CA THR A 123 2.64 -17.21 20.96
C THR A 123 3.15 -16.56 19.67
N ASN A 124 2.31 -16.45 18.64
CA ASN A 124 2.70 -16.01 17.28
C ASN A 124 2.27 -14.58 16.91
N LYS A 125 2.07 -13.70 17.90
CA LYS A 125 1.53 -12.35 17.68
C LYS A 125 2.39 -11.50 16.73
N LEU A 126 3.73 -11.59 16.83
CA LEU A 126 4.64 -10.73 16.04
C LEU A 126 4.57 -11.05 14.55
N ARG A 127 4.49 -12.34 14.21
CA ARG A 127 4.37 -12.77 12.81
C ARG A 127 3.02 -12.37 12.22
N LYS A 128 1.94 -12.49 13.01
CA LYS A 128 0.61 -12.02 12.62
C LYS A 128 0.56 -10.51 12.39
N TYR A 129 1.24 -9.74 13.25
CA TYR A 129 1.38 -8.30 13.08
C TYR A 129 2.03 -7.92 11.75
N PHE A 130 3.19 -8.50 11.41
CA PHE A 130 3.84 -8.20 10.12
C PHE A 130 2.98 -8.58 8.91
N ALA A 131 2.28 -9.72 8.98
CA ALA A 131 1.38 -10.14 7.92
C ALA A 131 0.18 -9.19 7.76
N ALA A 132 -0.43 -8.74 8.86
CA ALA A 132 -1.54 -7.80 8.86
C ALA A 132 -1.13 -6.44 8.27
N VAL A 133 -0.02 -5.86 8.76
CA VAL A 133 0.52 -4.59 8.23
C VAL A 133 0.77 -4.67 6.73
N THR A 134 1.38 -5.76 6.26
CA THR A 134 1.65 -5.95 4.83
C THR A 134 0.35 -6.05 4.04
N PHE A 135 -0.62 -6.82 4.51
CA PHE A 135 -1.88 -7.03 3.81
C PHE A 135 -2.69 -5.74 3.67
N ILE A 136 -2.89 -5.01 4.77
CA ILE A 136 -3.67 -3.76 4.78
C ILE A 136 -2.98 -2.71 3.88
N PHE A 137 -1.65 -2.66 3.90
CA PHE A 137 -0.92 -1.73 3.05
C PHE A 137 -1.00 -2.08 1.57
N LEU A 138 -0.95 -3.37 1.21
CA LEU A 138 -1.13 -3.81 -0.18
C LEU A 138 -2.54 -3.49 -0.69
N GLU A 139 -3.56 -3.68 0.13
CA GLU A 139 -4.93 -3.29 -0.20
C GLU A 139 -5.04 -1.77 -0.43
N TYR A 140 -4.40 -0.98 0.44
CA TYR A 140 -4.29 0.47 0.25
C TYR A 140 -3.61 0.83 -1.08
N VAL A 141 -2.49 0.21 -1.42
CA VAL A 141 -1.77 0.47 -2.70
C VAL A 141 -2.63 0.08 -3.90
N ALA A 142 -3.36 -1.04 -3.83
CA ALA A 142 -4.29 -1.45 -4.87
C ALA A 142 -5.44 -0.45 -5.05
N ALA A 143 -6.04 0.01 -3.96
CA ALA A 143 -7.09 1.03 -4.00
C ALA A 143 -6.57 2.38 -4.51
N TYR A 144 -5.37 2.79 -4.07
CA TYR A 144 -4.69 3.99 -4.53
C TYR A 144 -4.44 3.96 -6.04
N THR A 145 -3.88 2.86 -6.55
CA THR A 145 -3.61 2.71 -8.00
C THR A 145 -4.90 2.70 -8.81
N LEU A 146 -5.92 1.96 -8.38
CA LEU A 146 -7.23 1.97 -9.03
C LEU A 146 -7.85 3.37 -9.05
N GLY A 147 -7.80 4.09 -7.92
CA GLY A 147 -8.25 5.47 -7.81
C GLY A 147 -7.51 6.41 -8.76
N THR A 148 -6.18 6.26 -8.88
CA THR A 148 -5.40 7.04 -9.85
C THR A 148 -5.82 6.75 -11.28
N PHE A 149 -6.04 5.49 -11.65
CA PHE A 149 -6.53 5.16 -12.99
C PHE A 149 -7.92 5.74 -13.27
N ILE A 150 -8.84 5.66 -12.31
CA ILE A 150 -10.19 6.24 -12.47
C ILE A 150 -10.12 7.75 -12.69
N MET A 151 -9.28 8.47 -11.93
CA MET A 151 -9.12 9.92 -12.09
C MET A 151 -8.53 10.31 -13.45
N GLU A 152 -7.63 9.49 -14.01
CA GLU A 152 -7.01 9.77 -15.31
C GLU A 152 -7.95 9.41 -16.48
N VAL A 153 -8.83 8.42 -16.31
CA VAL A 153 -9.76 7.95 -17.34
C VAL A 153 -11.09 8.71 -17.34
N SER A 154 -11.57 9.18 -16.18
CA SER A 154 -12.88 9.83 -16.08
C SER A 154 -12.82 11.28 -16.58
N PRO A 155 -13.59 11.64 -17.63
CA PRO A 155 -13.85 13.04 -17.92
C PRO A 155 -14.70 13.62 -16.78
N ALA A 156 -14.25 14.74 -16.20
CA ALA A 156 -15.07 15.55 -15.31
C ALA A 156 -16.02 16.43 -16.13
#